data_AF-A0A2P8M9M2-F1
#
_entry.id   AF-A0A2P8M9M2-F1
#
_cell.length_a   1.000
_cell.length_b   1.000
_cell.length_c   1.000
_cell.angle_alpha   90.00
_cell.angle_beta   90.00
_cell.angle_gamma   90.00
#
_symmetry.space_group_name_H-M   'P 1'
#
loop_
_entity.id
_entity.type
_entity.pdbx_description
1 polymer ?
#
loop_
_entity_poly.entity_id
_entity_poly.type
_entity_poly.pdbx_seq_one_letter_code
_entity_poly.pdbx_strand_id
1 'polypeptide(L)'
;MKRKLILIAVVIMFMFTGCSLGEKKVNISNSEKLKLKPNEVIENYFKYYGEKSRTGILSTLTPWQNKPNTNFEFDNLKSINLINIVEDSNLKQKEAYMKYGRGSVNGVKEENVRIYKVTFDVKCKKDDASAFTTGRNVEWFTVVRKNKNSPWLIDNHGEV
;
A
#
# COMPACT_ATOMS: atom_id res chain seq x y z
N MET A 1 -44.12 49.45 -23.43
CA MET A 1 -42.79 49.87 -22.92
C MET A 1 -42.24 48.79 -21.98
N LYS A 2 -41.07 48.23 -22.32
CA LYS A 2 -39.90 47.95 -21.42
C LYS A 2 -40.25 47.45 -20.00
N ARG A 3 -39.93 46.24 -19.53
CA ARG A 3 -38.59 45.61 -19.47
C ARG A 3 -38.68 44.14 -19.00
N LYS A 4 -37.68 43.36 -19.44
CA LYS A 4 -37.30 42.00 -19.07
C LYS A 4 -37.18 41.81 -17.55
N LEU A 5 -37.47 40.61 -17.07
CA LEU A 5 -36.66 39.91 -16.07
C LEU A 5 -36.88 38.39 -16.21
N ILE A 6 -35.89 37.80 -16.87
CA ILE A 6 -35.58 36.38 -16.92
C ILE A 6 -34.84 36.03 -15.60
N LEU A 7 -34.96 34.76 -15.18
CA LEU A 7 -34.09 34.01 -14.25
C LEU A 7 -34.44 34.03 -12.75
N ILE A 8 -34.06 32.89 -12.12
CA ILE A 8 -34.05 32.52 -10.68
C ILE A 8 -35.29 31.69 -10.28
N ALA A 9 -35.24 30.40 -9.93
CA ALA A 9 -34.16 29.43 -9.89
C ALA A 9 -34.82 28.05 -9.75
N VAL A 10 -34.59 27.16 -10.73
CA VAL A 10 -34.77 25.71 -10.56
C VAL A 10 -33.63 25.25 -9.66
N VAL A 11 -33.83 25.33 -8.35
CA VAL A 11 -32.91 24.78 -7.35
C VAL A 11 -33.75 23.94 -6.41
N ILE A 12 -33.19 22.80 -5.99
CA ILE A 12 -33.81 21.71 -5.22
C ILE A 12 -34.34 20.58 -6.13
N MET A 13 -33.49 20.10 -7.03
CA MET A 13 -33.49 18.67 -7.32
C MET A 13 -32.06 18.21 -7.62
N PHE A 14 -31.62 17.22 -6.86
CA PHE A 14 -30.40 16.43 -7.04
C PHE A 14 -29.08 17.19 -6.94
N MET A 15 -28.48 17.15 -5.76
CA MET A 15 -27.10 16.69 -5.59
C MET A 15 -26.87 16.39 -4.11
N PHE A 16 -27.51 15.32 -3.61
CA PHE A 16 -26.77 14.45 -2.68
C PHE A 16 -25.67 13.81 -3.52
N THR A 17 -24.62 14.56 -3.84
CA THR A 17 -23.30 13.96 -4.01
C THR A 17 -22.89 13.51 -2.62
N GLY A 18 -23.50 12.40 -2.18
CA GLY A 18 -22.75 11.48 -1.35
C GLY A 18 -21.46 11.28 -2.11
N CYS A 19 -20.35 11.73 -1.55
CA CYS A 19 -19.06 11.25 -1.97
C CYS A 19 -19.13 9.74 -1.80
N SER A 20 -19.57 9.02 -2.83
CA SER A 20 -19.02 7.71 -3.05
C SER A 20 -17.54 8.02 -3.22
N LEU A 21 -16.76 7.77 -2.18
CA LEU A 21 -15.34 7.55 -2.36
C LEU A 21 -15.26 6.33 -3.28
N GLY A 22 -15.40 6.57 -4.59
CA GLY A 22 -15.15 5.58 -5.60
C GLY A 22 -13.71 5.14 -5.38
N GLU A 23 -13.49 3.83 -5.25
CA GLU A 23 -12.15 3.30 -5.12
C GLU A 23 -11.27 3.92 -6.21
N LYS A 24 -10.22 4.64 -5.80
CA LYS A 24 -9.24 5.17 -6.74
C LYS A 24 -8.54 3.99 -7.39
N LYS A 25 -8.92 3.67 -8.63
CA LYS A 25 -8.24 2.68 -9.46
C LYS A 25 -6.89 3.25 -9.91
N VAL A 26 -5.82 2.58 -9.53
CA VAL A 26 -4.46 2.93 -9.93
C VAL A 26 -4.11 2.15 -11.20
N ASN A 27 -3.94 2.85 -12.33
CA ASN A 27 -3.49 2.28 -13.59
C ASN A 27 -1.98 2.54 -13.77
N ILE A 28 -1.13 1.67 -13.23
CA ILE A 28 0.31 1.67 -13.54
C ILE A 28 0.56 0.64 -14.63
N SER A 29 1.23 1.04 -15.70
CA SER A 29 1.62 0.12 -16.77
C SER A 29 2.68 -0.89 -16.30
N ASN A 30 2.71 -2.06 -16.92
CA ASN A 30 3.73 -3.07 -16.59
C ASN A 30 5.17 -2.57 -16.84
N SER A 31 5.37 -1.71 -17.84
CA SER A 31 6.68 -1.13 -18.14
C SER A 31 7.16 -0.16 -17.07
N GLU A 32 6.25 0.57 -16.43
CA GLU A 32 6.55 1.42 -15.27
C GLU A 32 6.91 0.57 -14.04
N LYS A 33 6.14 -0.49 -13.76
CA LYS A 33 6.43 -1.40 -12.63
C LYS A 33 7.81 -2.05 -12.74
N LEU A 34 8.25 -2.39 -13.95
CA LEU A 34 9.56 -3.00 -14.18
C LEU A 34 10.74 -2.08 -13.88
N LYS A 35 10.53 -0.75 -13.89
CA LYS A 35 11.57 0.23 -13.61
C LYS A 35 11.74 0.52 -12.11
N LEU A 36 10.75 0.15 -11.29
CA LEU A 36 10.78 0.42 -9.86
C LEU A 36 11.89 -0.37 -9.17
N LYS A 37 12.65 0.33 -8.34
CA LYS A 37 13.56 -0.24 -7.34
C LYS A 37 12.76 -0.84 -6.19
N PRO A 38 13.33 -1.78 -5.41
CA PRO A 38 12.62 -2.42 -4.31
C PRO A 38 12.07 -1.44 -3.26
N ASN A 39 12.83 -0.40 -2.90
CA ASN A 39 12.40 0.62 -1.93
C ASN A 39 11.23 1.47 -2.48
N GLU A 40 11.22 1.78 -3.78
CA GLU A 40 10.15 2.56 -4.41
C GLU A 40 8.81 1.80 -4.39
N VAL A 41 8.84 0.47 -4.36
CA VAL A 41 7.63 -0.36 -4.17
C VAL A 41 7.04 -0.14 -2.77
N ILE A 42 7.90 -0.02 -1.74
CA ILE A 42 7.48 0.28 -0.37
C ILE A 42 6.94 1.71 -0.29
N GLU A 43 7.63 2.70 -0.87
CA GLU A 43 7.13 4.08 -0.95
C GLU A 43 5.72 4.15 -1.56
N ASN A 44 5.52 3.44 -2.68
CA ASN A 44 4.21 3.33 -3.31
C ASN A 44 3.17 2.63 -2.43
N TYR A 45 3.54 1.57 -1.70
CA TYR A 45 2.64 0.91 -0.75
C TYR A 45 2.09 1.91 0.27
N PHE A 46 2.95 2.69 0.91
CA PHE A 46 2.54 3.71 1.90
C PHE A 46 1.73 4.85 1.26
N LYS A 47 2.11 5.30 0.07
CA LYS A 47 1.34 6.28 -0.70
C LYS A 47 -0.09 5.77 -0.95
N TYR A 48 -0.25 4.55 -1.45
CA TYR A 48 -1.56 3.99 -1.73
C TYR A 48 -2.39 3.72 -0.48
N TYR A 49 -1.73 3.39 0.62
CA TYR A 49 -2.36 3.29 1.93
C TYR A 49 -2.92 4.64 2.39
N GLY A 50 -2.14 5.72 2.27
CA GLY A 50 -2.59 7.09 2.55
C GLY A 50 -3.73 7.55 1.64
N GLU A 51 -3.71 7.13 0.37
CA GLU A 51 -4.79 7.38 -0.60
C GLU A 51 -6.01 6.46 -0.41
N LYS A 52 -5.94 5.48 0.49
CA LYS A 52 -6.96 4.43 0.70
C LYS A 52 -7.29 3.68 -0.59
N SER A 53 -6.29 3.48 -1.45
CA SER A 53 -6.45 2.78 -2.73
C SER A 53 -6.18 1.29 -2.56
N ARG A 54 -7.27 0.50 -2.48
CA ARG A 54 -7.19 -0.96 -2.45
C ARG A 54 -6.38 -1.51 -3.63
N THR A 55 -6.70 -1.05 -4.84
CA THR A 55 -6.03 -1.50 -6.06
C THR A 55 -4.56 -1.08 -6.11
N GLY A 56 -4.23 0.12 -5.63
CA GLY A 56 -2.85 0.61 -5.51
C GLY A 56 -2.04 -0.27 -4.57
N ILE A 57 -2.54 -0.53 -3.36
CA ILE A 57 -1.86 -1.41 -2.39
C ILE A 57 -1.63 -2.78 -3.00
N LEU A 58 -2.68 -3.42 -3.52
CA LEU A 58 -2.57 -4.75 -4.13
C LEU A 58 -1.60 -4.78 -5.32
N SER A 59 -1.40 -3.66 -6.01
CA SER A 59 -0.43 -3.57 -7.11
C SER A 59 1.04 -3.66 -6.67
N THR A 60 1.30 -3.44 -5.38
CA THR A 60 2.65 -3.51 -4.76
C THR A 60 2.92 -4.86 -4.09
N LEU A 61 1.90 -5.70 -3.91
CA LEU A 61 1.99 -6.96 -3.20
C LEU A 61 2.11 -8.16 -4.15
N THR A 62 2.74 -9.24 -3.70
CA THR A 62 2.66 -10.52 -4.43
C THR A 62 1.23 -11.08 -4.39
N PRO A 63 0.81 -11.90 -5.37
CA PRO A 63 -0.55 -12.48 -5.40
C PRO A 63 -0.93 -13.23 -4.13
N TRP A 64 0.06 -13.76 -3.38
CA TRP A 64 -0.14 -14.43 -2.11
C TRP A 64 -0.84 -13.57 -1.04
N GLN A 65 -0.54 -12.27 -1.03
CA GLN A 65 -1.11 -11.32 -0.08
C GLN A 65 -2.54 -10.88 -0.49
N ASN A 66 -2.94 -11.15 -1.74
CA ASN A 66 -4.27 -10.82 -2.26
C ASN A 66 -5.28 -11.92 -1.94
N LYS A 67 -5.54 -12.13 -0.65
CA LYS A 67 -6.58 -13.07 -0.22
C LYS A 67 -7.97 -12.44 -0.40
N PRO A 68 -9.01 -13.26 -0.68
CA PRO A 68 -10.39 -12.80 -0.60
C PRO A 68 -10.65 -12.24 0.80
N ASN A 69 -11.35 -11.11 0.89
CA ASN A 69 -11.71 -10.43 2.13
C ASN A 69 -10.55 -9.83 2.94
N THR A 70 -9.37 -9.60 2.35
CA THR A 70 -8.34 -8.77 3.00
C THR A 70 -8.92 -7.38 3.32
N ASN A 71 -9.01 -7.06 4.61
CA ASN A 71 -9.44 -5.77 5.12
C ASN A 71 -8.20 -4.91 5.40
N PHE A 72 -8.10 -3.75 4.75
CA PHE A 72 -7.00 -2.78 4.97
C PHE A 72 -7.34 -1.73 6.04
N GLU A 73 -8.49 -1.85 6.69
CA GLU A 73 -8.94 -1.03 7.83
C GLU A 73 -8.96 0.48 7.53
N PHE A 74 -9.22 0.84 6.26
CA PHE A 74 -9.28 2.23 5.80
C PHE A 74 -10.27 3.09 6.59
N ASP A 75 -11.31 2.49 7.15
CA ASP A 75 -12.31 3.20 7.96
C ASP A 75 -11.74 3.66 9.30
N ASN A 76 -10.84 2.90 9.92
CA ASN A 76 -10.19 3.30 11.18
C ASN A 76 -8.96 4.19 10.93
N LEU A 77 -8.33 4.10 9.75
CA LEU A 77 -7.13 4.88 9.42
C LEU A 77 -7.44 6.37 9.19
N LYS A 78 -6.83 7.26 9.99
CA LYS A 78 -6.81 8.71 9.73
C LYS A 78 -5.64 9.08 8.82
N SER A 79 -4.44 8.61 9.13
CA SER A 79 -3.24 8.86 8.33
C SER A 79 -2.18 7.80 8.56
N ILE A 80 -1.34 7.59 7.56
CA ILE A 80 -0.14 6.77 7.62
C ILE A 80 0.96 7.50 6.84
N ASN A 81 2.10 7.70 7.48
CA ASN A 81 3.20 8.49 6.93
C ASN A 81 4.49 7.70 7.03
N LEU A 82 5.09 7.41 5.87
CA LEU A 82 6.41 6.82 5.80
C LEU A 82 7.46 7.80 6.36
N ILE A 83 8.30 7.34 7.28
CA ILE A 83 9.38 8.14 7.88
C ILE A 83 10.73 7.74 7.31
N ASN A 84 11.02 6.44 7.24
CA ASN A 84 12.32 5.95 6.79
C ASN A 84 12.25 4.54 6.21
N ILE A 85 13.11 4.26 5.23
CA ILE A 85 13.34 2.94 4.66
C ILE A 85 14.86 2.69 4.69
N VAL A 86 15.28 1.66 5.42
CA VAL A 86 16.69 1.26 5.49
C VAL A 86 16.79 -0.19 5.04
N GLU A 87 17.65 -0.47 4.05
CA GLU A 87 17.92 -1.86 3.67
C GLU A 87 18.59 -2.59 4.83
N ASP A 88 17.98 -3.68 5.28
CA ASP A 88 18.56 -4.55 6.28
C ASP A 88 19.45 -5.58 5.58
N SER A 89 20.75 -5.31 5.59
CA SER A 89 21.77 -6.18 5.02
C SER A 89 22.14 -7.35 5.95
N ASN A 90 21.50 -7.48 7.12
CA ASN A 90 21.74 -8.58 8.03
C ASN A 90 21.30 -9.91 7.40
N LEU A 91 22.27 -10.81 7.23
CA LEU A 91 22.04 -12.13 6.64
C LEU A 91 21.01 -12.95 7.42
N LYS A 92 20.89 -12.78 8.75
CA LYS A 92 19.96 -13.57 9.56
C LYS A 92 18.51 -13.40 9.15
N GLN A 93 18.08 -12.17 8.82
CA GLN A 93 16.70 -11.93 8.41
C GLN A 93 16.42 -12.55 7.04
N LYS A 94 17.40 -12.45 6.14
CA LYS A 94 17.30 -13.04 4.80
C LYS A 94 17.28 -14.56 4.89
N GLU A 95 18.18 -15.15 5.66
CA GLU A 95 18.21 -16.58 5.95
C GLU A 95 16.90 -17.05 6.58
N ALA A 96 16.35 -16.31 7.54
CA ALA A 96 15.09 -16.66 8.17
C ALA A 96 13.94 -16.71 7.16
N TYR A 97 13.83 -15.69 6.30
CA TYR A 97 12.84 -15.69 5.23
C TYR A 97 13.06 -16.82 4.21
N MET A 98 14.31 -17.08 3.82
CA MET A 98 14.66 -18.10 2.83
C MET A 98 14.44 -19.52 3.34
N LYS A 99 14.76 -19.79 4.60
CA LYS A 99 14.75 -21.15 5.18
C LYS A 99 13.45 -21.49 5.91
N TYR A 100 12.86 -20.53 6.61
CA TYR A 100 11.69 -20.74 7.47
C TYR A 100 10.45 -19.95 7.02
N GLY A 101 10.64 -18.92 6.20
CA GLY A 101 9.55 -18.12 5.63
C GLY A 101 9.11 -18.59 4.25
N ARG A 102 8.43 -17.70 3.51
CA ARG A 102 7.90 -18.00 2.18
C ARG A 102 8.97 -18.30 1.13
N GLY A 103 10.21 -17.85 1.33
CA GLY A 103 11.32 -18.15 0.44
C GLY A 103 11.56 -19.66 0.27
N SER A 104 11.19 -20.45 1.28
CA SER A 104 11.31 -21.92 1.25
C SER A 104 10.31 -22.60 0.30
N VAL A 105 9.21 -21.93 -0.06
CA VAL A 105 8.11 -22.52 -0.84
C VAL A 105 7.79 -21.79 -2.15
N ASN A 106 8.26 -20.55 -2.33
CA ASN A 106 7.93 -19.76 -3.51
C ASN A 106 9.00 -19.82 -4.63
N GLY A 107 10.11 -20.54 -4.41
CA GLY A 107 11.17 -20.74 -5.40
C GLY A 107 11.96 -19.47 -5.75
N VAL A 108 11.87 -18.41 -4.94
CA VAL A 108 12.66 -17.20 -5.12
C VAL A 108 14.14 -17.51 -4.88
N LYS A 109 15.02 -16.86 -5.64
CA LYS A 109 16.47 -16.93 -5.40
C LYS A 109 16.92 -15.80 -4.49
N GLU A 110 17.94 -16.05 -3.68
CA GLU A 110 18.42 -15.10 -2.67
C GLU A 110 18.80 -13.73 -3.25
N GLU A 111 19.41 -13.70 -4.44
CA GLU A 111 19.77 -12.44 -5.11
C GLU A 111 18.55 -11.58 -5.50
N ASN A 112 17.36 -12.19 -5.53
CA ASN A 112 16.08 -11.57 -5.82
C ASN A 112 15.23 -11.32 -4.56
N VAL A 113 15.87 -11.28 -3.40
CA VAL A 113 15.25 -10.91 -2.12
C VAL A 113 15.96 -9.67 -1.56
N ARG A 114 15.17 -8.71 -1.09
CA ARG A 114 15.63 -7.53 -0.34
C ARG A 114 14.77 -7.38 0.90
N ILE A 115 15.40 -7.04 2.02
CA ILE A 115 14.71 -6.82 3.29
C ILE A 115 14.95 -5.38 3.69
N TYR A 116 13.90 -4.70 4.12
CA TYR A 116 13.96 -3.32 4.56
C TYR A 116 13.35 -3.20 5.95
N LYS A 117 14.07 -2.52 6.85
CA LYS A 117 13.50 -2.02 8.08
C LYS A 117 12.84 -0.68 7.77
N VAL A 118 11.53 -0.61 7.97
CA VAL A 118 10.69 0.54 7.60
C VAL A 118 10.11 1.15 8.86
N THR A 119 10.27 2.47 9.01
CA THR A 119 9.69 3.25 10.10
C THR A 119 8.60 4.14 9.54
N PHE A 120 7.45 4.17 10.19
CA PHE A 120 6.30 4.95 9.76
C PHE A 120 5.44 5.36 10.96
N ASP A 121 4.72 6.47 10.82
CA ASP A 121 3.80 6.97 11.83
C ASP A 121 2.35 6.71 11.39
N VAL A 122 1.52 6.18 12.29
CA VAL A 122 0.10 5.89 12.06
C VAL A 122 -0.76 6.71 13.00
N LYS A 123 -1.93 7.14 12.52
CA LYS A 123 -2.97 7.72 13.36
C LYS A 123 -4.30 7.04 13.07
N CYS A 124 -4.91 6.46 14.10
CA CYS A 124 -6.20 5.80 14.00
C CYS A 124 -7.34 6.68 14.57
N LYS A 125 -8.59 6.30 14.25
CA LYS A 125 -9.78 6.89 14.88
C LYS A 125 -10.00 6.32 16.27
N LYS A 126 -9.79 5.01 16.42
CA LYS A 126 -9.86 4.26 17.67
C LYS A 126 -8.61 3.37 17.76
N ASP A 127 -7.97 3.35 18.93
CA ASP A 127 -6.69 2.67 19.13
C ASP A 127 -6.83 1.16 19.37
N ASP A 128 -8.03 0.64 19.62
CA ASP A 128 -8.32 -0.75 19.97
C ASP A 128 -8.69 -1.66 18.78
N ALA A 129 -8.74 -1.11 17.56
CA ALA A 129 -9.36 -1.77 16.41
C ALA A 129 -8.53 -1.68 15.12
N SER A 130 -7.21 -1.63 15.21
CA SER A 130 -6.36 -1.70 14.03
C SER A 130 -5.15 -2.61 14.16
N ALA A 131 -4.73 -3.17 13.02
CA ALA A 131 -3.46 -3.88 12.85
C ALA A 131 -2.25 -2.99 13.19
N PHE A 132 -2.42 -1.68 13.14
CA PHE A 132 -1.42 -0.69 13.53
C PHE A 132 -1.77 -0.04 14.87
N THR A 133 -0.75 0.26 15.68
CA THR A 133 -0.94 1.11 16.86
C THR A 133 -0.74 2.57 16.46
N THR A 134 -1.58 3.49 16.95
CA THR A 134 -1.35 4.93 16.76
C THR A 134 0.04 5.29 17.31
N GLY A 135 0.81 6.06 16.54
CA GLY A 135 2.18 6.45 16.88
C GLY A 135 3.19 5.87 15.91
N ARG A 136 4.44 5.71 16.39
CA ARG A 136 5.56 5.25 15.59
C ARG A 136 5.63 3.74 15.56
N ASN A 137 5.62 3.19 14.35
CA ASN A 137 5.70 1.75 14.09
C ASN A 137 6.99 1.45 13.32
N VAL A 138 7.49 0.22 13.50
CA VAL A 138 8.68 -0.30 12.83
C VAL A 138 8.39 -1.72 12.38
N GLU A 139 8.51 -1.98 11.08
CA GLU A 139 8.29 -3.30 10.50
C GLU A 139 9.40 -3.67 9.53
N TRP A 140 9.59 -4.97 9.32
CA TRP A 140 10.47 -5.50 8.28
C TRP A 140 9.65 -5.88 7.05
N PHE A 141 10.00 -5.32 5.91
CA PHE A 141 9.40 -5.60 4.60
C PHE A 141 10.32 -6.50 3.80
N THR A 142 9.81 -7.65 3.36
CA THR A 142 10.49 -8.53 2.41
C THR A 142 9.97 -8.26 1.01
N VAL A 143 10.83 -7.75 0.15
CA VAL A 143 10.54 -7.42 -1.25
C VAL A 143 11.25 -8.41 -2.15
N VAL A 144 10.51 -8.99 -3.10
CA VAL A 144 11.00 -10.04 -3.99
C VAL A 144 10.73 -9.72 -5.45
N ARG A 145 11.50 -10.35 -6.34
CA ARG A 145 11.17 -10.46 -7.76
C ARG A 145 11.40 -11.88 -8.24
N LYS A 146 10.68 -12.31 -9.28
CA LYS A 146 10.86 -13.64 -9.85
C LYS A 146 12.22 -13.81 -10.55
N ASN A 147 12.65 -12.78 -11.29
CA ASN A 147 13.93 -12.73 -12.00
C ASN A 147 14.26 -11.27 -12.36
N LYS A 148 15.41 -11.02 -13.01
CA LYS A 148 15.88 -9.67 -13.38
C LYS A 148 14.90 -8.86 -14.26
N ASN A 149 13.99 -9.52 -14.97
CA ASN A 149 13.01 -8.92 -15.87
C ASN A 149 11.60 -8.91 -15.27
N SER A 150 11.47 -9.11 -13.95
CA SER A 150 10.20 -9.09 -13.24
C SER A 150 10.17 -7.92 -12.27
N PRO A 151 8.99 -7.31 -12.03
CA PRO A 151 8.88 -6.22 -11.08
C PRO A 151 9.17 -6.72 -9.66
N TRP A 152 9.64 -5.81 -8.81
CA TRP A 152 9.71 -6.02 -7.38
C TRP A 152 8.31 -5.91 -6.77
N LEU A 153 8.01 -6.76 -5.80
CA LEU A 153 6.74 -6.80 -5.07
C LEU A 153 6.99 -7.17 -3.60
N ILE A 154 6.18 -6.63 -2.70
CA ILE A 154 6.21 -6.96 -1.28
C ILE A 154 5.59 -8.34 -1.10
N ASP A 155 6.37 -9.27 -0.58
CA ASP A 155 5.94 -10.64 -0.34
C ASP A 155 5.49 -10.87 1.11
N ASN A 156 6.08 -10.12 2.05
CA ASN A 156 5.75 -10.15 3.46
C ASN A 156 6.09 -8.81 4.13
N HIS A 157 5.37 -8.45 5.18
CA HIS A 157 5.74 -7.40 6.12
C HIS A 157 5.22 -7.74 7.52
N GLY A 158 5.89 -7.24 8.55
CA GLY A 158 5.49 -7.40 9.94
C GLY A 158 6.64 -7.20 10.93
N GLU A 159 6.34 -7.43 12.20
CA GLU A 159 7.32 -7.46 13.28
C GLU A 159 8.14 -8.75 13.23
N VAL A 160 9.37 -8.72 13.75
CA VAL A 160 10.25 -9.89 13.90
C VAL A 160 10.58 -10.12 15.36
#